data_AF-A0A4P2VN15-F1
#
_entry.id   AF-A0A4P2VN15-F1
#
_cell.length_a   1.000
_cell.length_b   1.000
_cell.length_c   1.000
_cell.angle_alpha   90.00
_cell.angle_beta   90.00
_cell.angle_gamma   90.00
#
_symmetry.space_group_name_H-M   'P 1'
#
loop_
_entity.id
_entity.type
_entity.pdbx_description
1 polymer ?
#
loop_
_entity_poly.entity_id
_entity_poly.type
_entity_poly.pdbx_seq_one_letter_code
_entity_poly.pdbx_strand_id
1 'polypeptide(L)'
;MLNMPSIVAKSTCVFAACLSAQTFAQAKDYYIVCYYSDSDVSLASKNSELMTHKFGVNPNYFWAKDSRAFYAKSTKLTGKIIDGFFVENSLNYENVIDNCNNAIAKGTFLKPAKESFVLLDFKAAESDFSGYEYPIRFEKAKSEQSKIKQIVLFGDSLSDTGNLKRWTKVMPYFPFWYGRFTDGLIWVDYLSRRTEVPVLNFSYGGAKTDGKNEYYVSTIPDTIKAVGRNLVTGNSADYIKTYLEKYLTSDSYLSTNKALANPDETLFMIWIGANDYIEKFENKNLTKPFLDDPEHPSGINHAYKKTISNIIDQIKLIYAKGGKHFLILNLPDLGKSPIVLTSEYSKHEDDMKNRLELSARLSDLTKRHNELLKESIIVLQNSLADKIDINLIDIDENFSDLLSNVNINDKSFFDYGFRKINSKYPVPNKSGLYVQDFCYYGGYINAIFTETNEEANQFAVNNSCKNPDGSLNKYSVFYNSPHPTSYAHCWLSYSIEKALEKKGLLATDVGSLSAFKNYCIEQIESNGKTFR
;
A
#
# COMPACT_ATOMS: atom_id res chain seq x y z
N MET A 1 -21.28 82.24 4.92
CA MET A 1 -21.42 81.45 6.17
C MET A 1 -20.04 80.98 6.58
N LEU A 2 -19.50 81.62 7.64
CA LEU A 2 -18.53 81.17 8.67
C LEU A 2 -17.49 80.08 8.31
N ASN A 3 -16.20 80.12 8.64
CA ASN A 3 -15.25 81.11 9.18
C ASN A 3 -13.83 80.48 9.05
N MET A 4 -12.84 81.32 8.78
CA MET A 4 -11.34 81.27 8.90
C MET A 4 -10.70 80.41 10.06
N PRO A 5 -9.34 80.32 10.26
CA PRO A 5 -8.29 79.58 9.52
C PRO A 5 -7.25 78.85 10.47
N SER A 6 -6.17 78.26 9.90
CA SER A 6 -4.78 77.98 10.42
C SER A 6 -4.49 77.50 11.87
N ILE A 7 -3.53 76.57 12.05
CA ILE A 7 -2.29 76.69 12.89
C ILE A 7 -1.52 75.35 13.05
N VAL A 8 -0.25 75.39 12.61
CA VAL A 8 1.03 74.89 13.19
C VAL A 8 1.20 73.46 13.76
N ALA A 9 2.31 72.88 13.31
CA ALA A 9 3.02 71.65 13.67
C ALA A 9 3.20 71.30 15.16
N LYS A 10 3.31 69.99 15.44
CA LYS A 10 4.18 69.42 16.47
C LYS A 10 4.78 68.08 16.01
N SER A 11 6.11 68.01 16.08
CA SER A 11 6.95 66.84 15.87
C SER A 11 6.78 65.80 16.97
N THR A 12 6.78 64.52 16.63
CA THR A 12 7.31 63.47 17.51
C THR A 12 7.96 62.37 16.70
N CYS A 13 9.27 62.24 16.91
CA CYS A 13 10.13 61.19 16.41
C CYS A 13 9.75 59.86 17.09
N VAL A 14 9.47 58.80 16.32
CA VAL A 14 9.44 57.43 16.85
C VAL A 14 10.49 56.64 16.09
N PHE A 15 11.57 56.32 16.80
CA PHE A 15 12.61 55.39 16.39
C PHE A 15 11.97 54.05 16.02
N ALA A 16 11.96 53.70 14.73
CA ALA A 16 11.72 52.34 14.29
C ALA A 16 13.03 51.55 14.48
N ALA A 17 13.21 50.99 15.68
CA ALA A 17 14.22 49.97 15.91
C ALA A 17 13.86 48.75 15.04
N CYS A 18 14.64 48.53 13.98
CA CYS A 18 14.68 47.24 13.27
C CYS A 18 15.22 46.18 14.23
N LEU A 19 14.35 45.61 15.07
CA LEU A 19 14.60 44.31 15.65
C LEU A 19 14.38 43.27 14.55
N SER A 20 15.48 42.83 13.93
CA SER A 20 15.52 41.54 13.26
C SER A 20 15.24 40.47 14.31
N ALA A 21 13.97 40.14 14.51
CA ALA A 21 13.59 38.93 15.21
C ALA A 21 14.07 37.76 14.36
N GLN A 22 15.29 37.29 14.61
CA GLN A 22 15.67 35.94 14.27
C GLN A 22 14.74 35.04 15.09
N THR A 23 13.60 34.66 14.51
CA THR A 23 12.77 33.60 15.04
C THR A 23 13.61 32.32 14.95
N PHE A 24 14.29 31.98 16.05
CA PHE A 24 14.76 30.62 16.25
C PHE A 24 13.50 29.75 16.24
N ALA A 25 13.24 29.07 15.12
CA ALA A 25 12.18 28.08 15.05
C ALA A 25 12.51 27.03 16.11
N GLN A 26 11.71 26.98 17.18
CA GLN A 26 11.85 25.98 18.21
C GLN A 26 11.67 24.60 17.55
N ALA A 27 12.60 23.68 17.78
CA ALA A 27 12.47 22.31 17.30
C ALA A 27 11.14 21.74 17.82
N LYS A 28 10.33 21.21 16.90
CA LYS A 28 9.02 20.65 17.23
C LYS A 28 9.17 19.33 17.97
N ASP A 29 8.28 19.10 18.92
CA ASP A 29 8.22 17.83 19.65
C ASP A 29 7.42 16.80 18.84
N TYR A 30 8.00 15.61 18.68
CA TYR A 30 7.35 14.45 18.06
C TYR A 30 7.10 13.36 19.09
N TYR A 31 5.98 12.67 18.91
CA TYR A 31 5.52 11.57 19.76
C TYR A 31 5.14 10.38 18.90
N ILE A 32 4.94 9.24 19.56
CA ILE A 32 4.57 7.99 18.88
C ILE A 32 3.04 7.82 18.93
N VAL A 33 2.43 7.73 17.75
CA VAL A 33 1.05 7.27 17.60
C VAL A 33 1.04 5.76 17.33
N CYS A 34 0.18 5.03 18.03
CA CYS A 34 0.08 3.57 18.00
C CYS A 34 -1.30 3.16 17.51
N TYR A 35 -1.38 2.66 16.27
CA TYR A 35 -2.61 2.16 15.68
C TYR A 35 -2.85 0.73 16.12
N TYR A 36 -4.10 0.40 16.42
CA TYR A 36 -4.46 -0.95 16.85
C TYR A 36 -5.72 -1.44 16.15
N SER A 37 -5.84 -2.76 16.05
CA SER A 37 -7.08 -3.43 15.68
C SER A 37 -7.68 -4.15 16.88
N ASP A 38 -9.00 -4.32 16.88
CA ASP A 38 -9.63 -5.25 17.82
C ASP A 38 -9.18 -6.68 17.49
N SER A 39 -9.00 -7.47 18.53
CA SER A 39 -8.56 -8.86 18.41
C SER A 39 -9.75 -9.84 18.44
N ASP A 40 -10.94 -9.37 18.80
CA ASP A 40 -12.20 -10.07 18.58
C ASP A 40 -12.70 -9.81 17.14
N VAL A 41 -12.72 -10.87 16.34
CA VAL A 41 -13.23 -10.87 14.96
C VAL A 41 -14.52 -11.68 14.83
N SER A 42 -15.20 -11.95 15.94
CA SER A 42 -16.49 -12.65 15.94
C SER A 42 -17.59 -11.84 15.26
N LEU A 43 -18.71 -12.49 14.93
CA LEU A 43 -19.91 -11.81 14.41
C LEU A 43 -20.45 -10.73 15.36
N ALA A 44 -20.22 -10.88 16.67
CA ALA A 44 -20.60 -9.92 17.69
C ALA A 44 -19.55 -8.81 17.90
N SER A 45 -18.43 -8.85 17.17
CA SER A 45 -17.34 -7.88 17.31
C SER A 45 -17.86 -6.47 17.06
N LYS A 46 -17.56 -5.59 18.01
CA LYS A 46 -17.80 -4.15 17.88
C LYS A 46 -16.66 -3.45 17.14
N ASN A 47 -16.06 -4.16 16.18
CA ASN A 47 -14.87 -3.77 15.43
C ASN A 47 -14.93 -2.28 15.10
N SER A 48 -13.87 -1.56 15.43
CA SER A 48 -13.83 -0.12 15.23
C SER A 48 -13.69 0.29 13.76
N GLU A 49 -13.51 -0.67 12.86
CA GLU A 49 -13.69 -0.52 11.41
C GLU A 49 -15.17 -0.36 11.01
N LEU A 50 -16.08 -0.90 11.81
CA LEU A 50 -17.53 -0.87 11.60
C LEU A 50 -18.11 0.40 12.18
N MET A 51 -17.68 1.51 11.60
CA MET A 51 -18.20 2.84 11.86
C MET A 51 -19.70 2.87 11.60
N THR A 52 -20.51 2.58 12.62
CA THR A 52 -21.94 2.91 12.60
C THR A 52 -22.10 4.38 12.25
N HIS A 53 -23.03 4.65 11.33
CA HIS A 53 -23.30 5.95 10.72
C HIS A 53 -23.61 7.10 11.66
N LYS A 54 -23.72 6.88 12.98
CA LYS A 54 -24.42 7.83 13.83
C LYS A 54 -23.56 8.91 14.47
N PHE A 55 -22.42 8.68 15.11
CA PHE A 55 -21.64 9.81 15.66
C PHE A 55 -20.15 9.49 15.89
N GLY A 56 -19.28 10.09 15.06
CA GLY A 56 -17.84 10.26 15.31
C GLY A 56 -16.97 9.02 15.11
N VAL A 57 -15.84 9.19 14.42
CA VAL A 57 -14.79 8.14 14.36
C VAL A 57 -14.13 8.10 15.72
N ASN A 58 -14.32 7.02 16.50
CA ASN A 58 -13.41 6.78 17.61
C ASN A 58 -12.08 6.37 16.97
N PRO A 59 -11.03 7.21 17.04
CA PRO A 59 -9.85 6.92 16.26
C PRO A 59 -9.12 5.73 16.87
N ASN A 60 -8.75 4.77 16.02
CA ASN A 60 -8.08 3.51 16.35
C ASN A 60 -6.60 3.69 16.68
N TYR A 61 -6.30 4.65 17.53
CA TYR A 61 -4.95 4.87 18.01
C TYR A 61 -4.92 5.38 19.44
N PHE A 62 -3.76 5.14 20.06
CA PHE A 62 -3.33 5.74 21.32
C PHE A 62 -1.95 6.37 21.13
N TRP A 63 -1.66 7.42 21.90
CA TRP A 63 -0.29 7.94 22.03
C TRP A 63 0.50 7.01 22.96
N ALA A 64 1.67 6.53 22.52
CA ALA A 64 2.52 5.63 23.29
C ALA A 64 2.86 6.20 24.67
N LYS A 65 3.07 5.33 25.66
CA LYS A 65 3.36 5.71 27.04
C LYS A 65 4.63 5.03 27.52
N ASP A 66 5.50 5.79 28.19
CA ASP A 66 6.79 5.29 28.70
C ASP A 66 6.63 4.19 29.77
N SER A 67 5.46 4.09 30.40
CA SER A 67 5.11 3.02 31.32
C SER A 67 3.59 2.91 31.50
N ARG A 68 3.15 1.90 32.26
CA ARG A 68 1.74 1.76 32.69
C ARG A 68 1.36 2.64 33.87
N ALA A 69 2.30 3.38 34.47
CA ALA A 69 2.02 4.23 35.63
C ALA A 69 0.94 5.29 35.31
N PHE A 70 0.09 5.64 36.29
CA PHE A 70 -1.04 6.55 36.06
C PHE A 70 -0.60 7.89 35.42
N TYR A 71 0.51 8.47 35.89
CA TYR A 71 1.08 9.73 35.42
C TYR A 71 2.09 9.61 34.27
N ALA A 72 2.14 8.45 33.58
CA ALA A 72 3.09 8.24 32.48
C ALA A 72 2.88 9.27 31.36
N LYS A 73 3.97 9.91 30.96
CA LYS A 73 3.99 10.85 29.85
C LYS A 73 3.86 10.11 28.52
N SER A 74 3.41 10.84 27.51
CA SER A 74 3.47 10.32 26.14
C SER A 74 4.93 10.19 25.71
N THR A 75 5.27 9.08 25.06
CA THR A 75 6.64 8.81 24.64
C THR A 75 7.07 9.81 23.60
N LYS A 76 8.01 10.67 24.00
CA LYS A 76 8.62 11.69 23.16
C LYS A 76 9.80 11.09 22.40
N LEU A 77 9.87 11.40 21.11
CA LEU A 77 10.99 11.05 20.26
C LEU A 77 12.11 12.10 20.36
N THR A 78 13.35 11.65 20.19
CA THR A 78 14.56 12.48 20.36
C THR A 78 15.29 12.78 19.05
N GLY A 79 14.73 12.26 17.96
CA GLY A 79 15.23 12.37 16.61
C GLY A 79 14.78 13.59 15.83
N LYS A 80 14.86 13.45 14.50
CA LYS A 80 14.47 14.47 13.54
C LYS A 80 13.95 13.86 12.25
N ILE A 81 13.27 14.67 11.44
CA ILE A 81 12.82 14.24 10.11
C ILE A 81 13.95 14.35 9.09
N ILE A 82 14.17 13.29 8.31
CA ILE A 82 15.07 13.26 7.16
C ILE A 82 14.35 12.53 6.02
N ASP A 83 14.21 13.19 4.87
CA ASP A 83 13.64 12.60 3.64
C ASP A 83 12.29 11.87 3.82
N GLY A 84 11.45 12.34 4.76
CA GLY A 84 10.15 11.75 5.06
C GLY A 84 10.14 10.64 6.12
N PHE A 85 11.27 10.41 6.78
CA PHE A 85 11.39 9.47 7.90
C PHE A 85 11.73 10.22 9.17
N PHE A 86 11.18 9.79 10.30
CA PHE A 86 11.66 10.25 11.60
C PHE A 86 12.82 9.36 12.05
N VAL A 87 14.04 9.92 12.11
CA VAL A 87 15.26 9.21 12.51
C VAL A 87 15.42 9.32 14.02
N GLU A 88 15.04 8.28 14.75
CA GLU A 88 15.06 8.19 16.21
C GLU A 88 16.44 7.73 16.74
N ASN A 89 16.98 8.53 17.67
CA ASN A 89 18.35 8.38 18.17
C ASN A 89 18.47 7.53 19.44
N SER A 90 17.41 7.45 20.25
CA SER A 90 17.46 6.91 21.61
C SER A 90 16.72 5.60 21.76
N LEU A 91 15.48 5.55 21.29
CA LEU A 91 14.62 4.36 21.36
C LEU A 91 14.99 3.35 20.28
N ASN A 92 14.69 2.09 20.53
CA ASN A 92 14.69 1.03 19.51
C ASN A 92 13.27 0.54 19.22
N TYR A 93 13.14 -0.35 18.23
CA TYR A 93 11.87 -0.92 17.80
C TYR A 93 11.07 -1.54 18.96
N GLU A 94 11.71 -2.38 19.78
CA GLU A 94 11.08 -3.06 20.92
C GLU A 94 10.55 -2.08 21.97
N ASN A 95 11.30 -1.00 22.26
CA ASN A 95 10.83 0.05 23.17
C ASN A 95 9.53 0.68 22.67
N VAL A 96 9.40 0.89 21.36
CA VAL A 96 8.19 1.45 20.76
C VAL A 96 7.00 0.49 20.86
N ILE A 97 7.22 -0.79 20.57
CA ILE A 97 6.19 -1.84 20.72
C ILE A 97 5.69 -1.88 22.17
N ASP A 98 6.59 -1.94 23.15
CA ASP A 98 6.25 -1.98 24.57
C ASP A 98 5.46 -0.73 25.01
N ASN A 99 5.91 0.45 24.58
CA ASN A 99 5.25 1.71 24.92
C ASN A 99 3.87 1.85 24.26
N CYS A 100 3.70 1.31 23.05
CA CYS A 100 2.41 1.23 22.38
C CYS A 100 1.47 0.26 23.10
N ASN A 101 1.95 -0.94 23.44
CA ASN A 101 1.16 -1.92 24.18
C ASN A 101 0.74 -1.40 25.56
N ASN A 102 1.64 -0.69 26.26
CA ASN A 102 1.32 -0.01 27.52
C ASN A 102 0.20 1.01 27.36
N ALA A 103 0.22 1.80 26.29
CA ALA A 103 -0.81 2.80 26.03
C ALA A 103 -2.18 2.18 25.71
N ILE A 104 -2.22 1.17 24.85
CA ILE A 104 -3.47 0.53 24.41
C ILE A 104 -4.11 -0.27 25.56
N ALA A 105 -3.30 -1.04 26.30
CA ALA A 105 -3.77 -1.85 27.43
C ALA A 105 -4.27 -0.99 28.61
N LYS A 106 -3.77 0.24 28.76
CA LYS A 106 -4.18 1.15 29.83
C LYS A 106 -5.37 2.03 29.44
N GLY A 107 -5.43 2.46 28.18
CA GLY A 107 -6.38 3.46 27.72
C GLY A 107 -6.15 4.85 28.36
N THR A 108 -7.18 5.68 28.28
CA THR A 108 -7.25 7.05 28.80
C THR A 108 -8.60 7.27 29.49
N PHE A 109 -8.77 8.41 30.17
CA PHE A 109 -10.06 8.78 30.75
C PHE A 109 -11.20 8.87 29.71
N LEU A 110 -10.90 9.37 28.51
CA LEU A 110 -11.88 9.54 27.42
C LEU A 110 -12.03 8.30 26.53
N LYS A 111 -11.01 7.45 26.48
CA LYS A 111 -11.00 6.21 25.70
C LYS A 111 -10.59 5.04 26.58
N PRO A 112 -11.51 4.15 26.99
CA PRO A 112 -11.19 3.06 27.92
C PRO A 112 -10.11 2.13 27.37
N ALA A 113 -9.44 1.43 28.29
CA ALA A 113 -8.50 0.35 27.99
C ALA A 113 -9.10 -0.68 27.02
N LYS A 114 -8.25 -1.27 26.19
CA LYS A 114 -8.61 -2.42 25.38
C LYS A 114 -8.03 -3.68 26.01
N GLU A 115 -8.91 -4.56 26.47
CA GLU A 115 -8.52 -5.85 27.08
C GLU A 115 -8.01 -6.86 26.03
N SER A 116 -8.42 -6.69 24.77
CA SER A 116 -8.08 -7.60 23.68
C SER A 116 -7.79 -6.80 22.40
N PHE A 117 -6.52 -6.62 22.03
CA PHE A 117 -6.11 -5.82 20.87
C PHE A 117 -4.89 -6.41 20.15
N VAL A 118 -4.62 -5.90 18.96
CA VAL A 118 -3.39 -6.15 18.18
C VAL A 118 -2.79 -4.81 17.79
N LEU A 119 -1.48 -4.63 18.03
CA LEU A 119 -0.77 -3.49 17.49
C LEU A 119 -0.69 -3.63 15.96
N LEU A 120 -1.21 -2.65 15.24
CA LEU A 120 -1.29 -2.67 13.78
C LEU A 120 -0.09 -1.97 13.14
N ASP A 121 0.17 -0.74 13.57
CA ASP A 121 1.22 0.15 13.04
C ASP A 121 1.58 1.22 14.09
N PHE A 122 2.72 1.87 13.93
CA PHE A 122 3.11 3.04 14.71
C PHE A 122 3.85 4.07 13.84
N LYS A 123 3.68 5.35 14.16
CA LYS A 123 4.29 6.47 13.41
C LYS A 123 4.73 7.58 14.36
N ALA A 124 5.64 8.42 13.91
CA ALA A 124 5.95 9.69 14.55
C ALA A 124 4.96 10.77 14.11
N ALA A 125 4.40 11.52 15.07
CA ALA A 125 3.48 12.63 14.82
C ALA A 125 3.58 13.70 15.92
N GLU A 126 3.20 14.94 15.60
CA GLU A 126 3.26 16.07 16.55
C GLU A 126 2.05 16.08 17.50
N SER A 127 0.86 15.84 16.96
CA SER A 127 -0.41 15.92 17.68
C SER A 127 -1.55 15.30 16.87
N ASP A 128 -2.75 15.25 17.46
CA ASP A 128 -3.98 14.78 16.80
C ASP A 128 -4.39 15.65 15.59
N PHE A 129 -3.88 16.89 15.51
CA PHE A 129 -4.13 17.83 14.42
C PHE A 129 -3.00 17.86 13.39
N SER A 130 -1.99 17.00 13.54
CA SER A 130 -0.88 16.92 12.58
C SER A 130 -1.37 16.44 11.21
N GLY A 131 -1.03 17.20 10.17
CA GLY A 131 -1.27 16.79 8.79
C GLY A 131 -0.32 15.68 8.30
N TYR A 132 0.76 15.43 9.03
CA TYR A 132 1.81 14.48 8.65
C TYR A 132 2.12 13.47 9.76
N GLU A 133 2.37 12.24 9.34
CA GLU A 133 2.89 11.13 10.12
C GLU A 133 4.10 10.54 9.40
N TYR A 134 5.10 10.11 10.15
CA TYR A 134 6.36 9.64 9.58
C TYR A 134 6.68 8.22 10.07
N PRO A 135 7.07 7.29 9.18
CA PRO A 135 7.69 6.05 9.59
C PRO A 135 8.94 6.34 10.43
N ILE A 136 9.14 5.55 11.49
CA ILE A 136 10.25 5.74 12.41
C ILE A 136 11.41 4.84 11.98
N ARG A 137 12.54 5.46 11.65
CA ARG A 137 13.83 4.80 11.45
C ARG A 137 14.60 4.85 12.75
N PHE A 138 15.09 3.72 13.23
CA PHE A 138 15.88 3.64 14.46
C PHE A 138 17.38 3.58 14.13
N GLU A 139 18.19 4.47 14.69
CA GLU A 139 19.65 4.41 14.52
C GLU A 139 20.25 3.20 15.25
N LYS A 140 19.60 2.72 16.32
CA LYS A 140 19.96 1.49 17.05
C LYS A 140 19.17 0.26 16.56
N ALA A 141 18.86 0.18 15.27
CA ALA A 141 18.12 -0.95 14.72
C ALA A 141 18.99 -2.22 14.72
N LYS A 142 18.36 -3.40 14.83
CA LYS A 142 19.08 -4.68 14.61
C LYS A 142 19.64 -4.81 13.19
N SER A 143 19.20 -3.95 12.26
CA SER A 143 19.60 -3.91 10.86
C SER A 143 20.94 -3.21 10.59
N GLU A 144 21.84 -3.04 11.57
CA GLU A 144 23.18 -2.47 11.34
C GLU A 144 23.98 -3.22 10.25
N GLN A 145 23.61 -4.46 9.94
CA GLN A 145 24.19 -5.27 8.86
C GLN A 145 23.51 -5.10 7.49
N SER A 146 22.31 -4.50 7.43
CA SER A 146 21.60 -4.24 6.17
C SER A 146 22.15 -2.99 5.50
N LYS A 147 22.37 -3.06 4.19
CA LYS A 147 22.73 -1.88 3.38
C LYS A 147 21.59 -0.86 3.37
N ILE A 148 20.37 -1.35 3.22
CA ILE A 148 19.16 -0.53 3.20
C ILE A 148 18.61 -0.40 4.62
N LYS A 149 18.35 0.84 5.02
CA LYS A 149 17.78 1.19 6.33
C LYS A 149 16.38 1.78 6.24
N GLN A 150 15.93 2.15 5.04
CA GLN A 150 14.59 2.70 4.81
C GLN A 150 14.12 2.44 3.39
N ILE A 151 12.79 2.32 3.21
CA ILE A 151 12.17 2.04 1.91
C ILE A 151 11.17 3.15 1.58
N VAL A 152 11.24 3.68 0.37
CA VAL A 152 10.19 4.53 -0.21
C VAL A 152 9.47 3.70 -1.29
N LEU A 153 8.16 3.51 -1.13
CA LEU A 153 7.37 2.62 -1.98
C LEU A 153 6.35 3.43 -2.79
N PHE A 154 6.30 3.21 -4.09
CA PHE A 154 5.27 3.70 -4.99
C PHE A 154 4.53 2.53 -5.62
N GLY A 155 3.20 2.58 -5.59
CA GLY A 155 2.40 1.50 -6.15
C GLY A 155 0.91 1.78 -6.11
N ASP A 156 0.13 0.71 -6.13
CA ASP A 156 -1.32 0.75 -6.18
C ASP A 156 -1.98 0.00 -5.01
N SER A 157 -3.16 -0.59 -5.23
CA SER A 157 -3.94 -1.31 -4.23
C SER A 157 -3.25 -2.55 -3.68
N LEU A 158 -2.32 -3.17 -4.42
CA LEU A 158 -1.54 -4.31 -3.90
C LEU A 158 -0.53 -3.90 -2.82
N SER A 159 -0.27 -2.60 -2.69
CA SER A 159 0.70 -2.02 -1.77
C SER A 159 0.10 -0.97 -0.84
N ASP A 160 -1.16 -0.58 -1.03
CA ASP A 160 -1.82 0.48 -0.25
C ASP A 160 -2.13 0.01 1.19
N THR A 161 -1.47 0.63 2.17
CA THR A 161 -1.66 0.41 3.61
C THR A 161 -2.77 1.29 4.22
N GLY A 162 -3.69 1.81 3.41
CA GLY A 162 -4.83 2.63 3.84
C GLY A 162 -4.72 4.12 3.48
N ASN A 163 -3.80 4.51 2.59
CA ASN A 163 -3.68 5.85 2.05
C ASN A 163 -4.96 6.30 1.34
N LEU A 164 -5.52 5.46 0.45
CA LEU A 164 -6.79 5.77 -0.21
C LEU A 164 -7.93 5.89 0.80
N LYS A 165 -7.96 5.01 1.81
CA LYS A 165 -8.96 5.04 2.88
C LYS A 165 -8.85 6.32 3.71
N ARG A 166 -7.63 6.76 4.05
CA ARG A 166 -7.40 8.02 4.77
C ARG A 166 -7.91 9.22 3.96
N TRP A 167 -7.74 9.19 2.64
CA TRP A 167 -8.18 10.26 1.75
C TRP A 167 -9.70 10.25 1.53
N THR A 168 -10.29 9.10 1.17
CA THR A 168 -11.72 8.95 0.86
C THR A 168 -12.63 8.87 2.08
N LYS A 169 -12.08 8.43 3.22
CA LYS A 169 -12.79 7.94 4.42
C LYS A 169 -13.63 6.67 4.21
N VAL A 170 -13.91 6.28 2.96
CA VAL A 170 -14.82 5.17 2.66
C VAL A 170 -14.15 3.97 2.00
N MET A 171 -13.17 4.15 1.11
CA MET A 171 -12.71 3.09 0.20
C MET A 171 -11.29 2.60 0.52
N PRO A 172 -11.07 1.27 0.62
CA PRO A 172 -12.10 0.23 0.68
C PRO A 172 -12.83 0.26 2.04
N TYR A 173 -14.10 -0.14 2.05
CA TYR A 173 -14.91 -0.25 3.26
C TYR A 173 -14.79 -1.66 3.85
N PHE A 174 -15.16 -1.85 5.11
CA PHE A 174 -15.28 -3.19 5.68
C PHE A 174 -16.05 -4.13 4.73
N PRO A 175 -15.70 -5.43 4.59
CA PRO A 175 -14.74 -6.23 5.34
C PRO A 175 -13.29 -6.18 4.86
N PHE A 176 -12.93 -5.21 4.01
CA PHE A 176 -11.52 -4.95 3.70
C PHE A 176 -10.79 -4.46 4.94
N TRP A 177 -9.58 -4.98 5.15
CA TRP A 177 -8.83 -4.83 6.40
C TRP A 177 -8.14 -3.46 6.51
N TYR A 178 -8.61 -2.57 7.40
CA TYR A 178 -7.93 -1.31 7.72
C TYR A 178 -7.45 -0.51 6.51
N GLY A 179 -8.30 -0.45 5.49
CA GLY A 179 -8.05 0.27 4.23
C GLY A 179 -7.16 -0.45 3.21
N ARG A 180 -6.71 -1.68 3.50
CA ARG A 180 -6.01 -2.54 2.54
C ARG A 180 -7.01 -3.25 1.64
N PHE A 181 -6.62 -3.52 0.40
CA PHE A 181 -7.49 -4.17 -0.59
C PHE A 181 -7.53 -5.71 -0.43
N THR A 182 -7.53 -6.21 0.79
CA THR A 182 -7.55 -7.64 1.14
C THR A 182 -8.25 -7.86 2.49
N ASP A 183 -8.35 -9.11 2.93
CA ASP A 183 -8.86 -9.58 4.23
C ASP A 183 -7.87 -9.51 5.41
N GLY A 184 -6.70 -8.89 5.25
CA GLY A 184 -5.68 -8.84 6.30
C GLY A 184 -4.49 -7.95 5.97
N LEU A 185 -3.33 -8.30 6.55
CA LEU A 185 -2.06 -7.66 6.24
C LEU A 185 -1.65 -7.91 4.79
N ILE A 186 -1.00 -6.91 4.18
CA ILE A 186 -0.43 -7.02 2.83
C ILE A 186 1.08 -7.25 2.90
N TRP A 187 1.71 -7.52 1.75
CA TRP A 187 3.14 -7.87 1.67
C TRP A 187 4.04 -6.80 2.33
N VAL A 188 3.66 -5.52 2.25
CA VAL A 188 4.38 -4.39 2.85
C VAL A 188 4.37 -4.48 4.38
N ASP A 189 3.21 -4.85 4.96
CA ASP A 189 3.07 -5.00 6.41
C ASP A 189 3.96 -6.15 6.91
N TYR A 190 3.92 -7.30 6.21
CA TYR A 190 4.76 -8.46 6.54
C TYR A 190 6.25 -8.13 6.43
N LEU A 191 6.65 -7.47 5.33
CA LEU A 191 8.05 -7.08 5.12
C LEU A 191 8.53 -6.15 6.25
N SER A 192 7.77 -5.09 6.57
CA SER A 192 8.18 -4.13 7.59
C SER A 192 8.23 -4.75 8.99
N ARG A 193 7.28 -5.62 9.34
CA ARG A 193 7.27 -6.33 10.64
C ARG A 193 8.43 -7.32 10.78
N ARG A 194 8.74 -8.07 9.72
CA ARG A 194 9.81 -9.10 9.75
C ARG A 194 11.21 -8.50 9.72
N THR A 195 11.39 -7.39 9.01
CA THR A 195 12.70 -6.78 8.78
C THR A 195 13.00 -5.58 9.67
N GLU A 196 11.99 -5.04 10.36
CA GLU A 196 12.04 -3.79 11.13
C GLU A 196 12.38 -2.55 10.27
N VAL A 197 12.42 -2.69 8.93
CA VAL A 197 12.72 -1.59 8.01
C VAL A 197 11.46 -0.72 7.84
N PRO A 198 11.55 0.59 8.11
CA PRO A 198 10.43 1.50 7.91
C PRO A 198 10.16 1.71 6.42
N VAL A 199 8.87 1.70 6.07
CA VAL A 199 8.39 1.96 4.72
C VAL A 199 7.60 3.27 4.69
N LEU A 200 8.07 4.24 3.90
CA LEU A 200 7.29 5.41 3.51
C LEU A 200 6.51 5.07 2.24
N ASN A 201 5.20 4.89 2.40
CA ASN A 201 4.36 4.29 1.37
C ASN A 201 3.49 5.33 0.66
N PHE A 202 3.73 5.52 -0.63
CA PHE A 202 2.96 6.34 -1.56
C PHE A 202 2.11 5.50 -2.53
N SER A 203 1.66 4.33 -2.09
CA SER A 203 0.73 3.50 -2.85
C SER A 203 -0.70 3.91 -2.57
N TYR A 204 -1.51 4.02 -3.63
CA TYR A 204 -2.92 4.38 -3.55
C TYR A 204 -3.73 3.41 -4.40
N GLY A 205 -4.79 2.85 -3.84
CA GLY A 205 -5.63 1.92 -4.58
C GLY A 205 -6.13 2.49 -5.91
N GLY A 206 -5.96 1.77 -7.01
CA GLY A 206 -6.36 2.20 -8.35
C GLY A 206 -5.39 3.16 -9.06
N ALA A 207 -4.23 3.47 -8.45
CA ALA A 207 -3.23 4.32 -9.09
C ALA A 207 -2.70 3.71 -10.40
N LYS A 208 -2.45 4.57 -11.39
CA LYS A 208 -1.81 4.22 -12.67
C LYS A 208 -0.36 4.68 -12.72
N THR A 209 0.34 4.31 -13.79
CA THR A 209 1.67 4.88 -14.06
C THR A 209 1.62 6.38 -14.35
N ASP A 210 0.65 6.83 -15.15
CA ASP A 210 0.44 8.24 -15.47
C ASP A 210 -1.00 8.51 -15.95
N GLY A 211 -1.37 9.78 -16.00
CA GLY A 211 -2.65 10.25 -16.54
C GLY A 211 -3.81 10.12 -15.56
N LYS A 212 -5.02 10.32 -16.11
CA LYS A 212 -6.30 10.15 -15.40
C LYS A 212 -6.98 8.87 -15.89
N ASN A 213 -7.80 8.24 -15.07
CA ASN A 213 -8.56 7.08 -15.51
C ASN A 213 -9.57 7.47 -16.60
N GLU A 214 -9.61 6.70 -17.69
CA GLU A 214 -10.56 6.92 -18.79
C GLU A 214 -11.91 6.33 -18.39
N TYR A 215 -13.00 7.13 -18.42
CA TYR A 215 -14.31 6.67 -17.98
C TYR A 215 -15.42 7.02 -18.97
N TYR A 216 -16.32 6.06 -19.17
CA TYR A 216 -17.53 6.22 -19.96
C TYR A 216 -18.74 6.29 -19.02
N VAL A 217 -19.40 7.45 -19.00
CA VAL A 217 -20.54 7.76 -18.12
C VAL A 217 -21.85 7.39 -18.81
N SER A 218 -22.65 6.49 -18.23
CA SER A 218 -24.00 6.19 -18.72
C SER A 218 -25.13 6.58 -17.78
N THR A 219 -24.91 6.73 -16.46
CA THR A 219 -25.96 7.14 -15.50
C THR A 219 -25.44 8.07 -14.39
N ILE A 220 -26.34 8.79 -13.71
CA ILE A 220 -26.00 9.75 -12.62
C ILE A 220 -25.35 9.05 -11.40
N PRO A 221 -25.77 7.85 -10.94
CA PRO A 221 -25.08 7.11 -9.88
C PRO A 221 -23.67 6.65 -10.26
N ASP A 222 -23.45 6.31 -11.53
CA ASP A 222 -22.13 5.97 -12.08
C ASP A 222 -21.19 7.18 -12.04
N THR A 223 -21.72 8.39 -12.22
CA THR A 223 -20.97 9.64 -12.10
C THR A 223 -20.40 9.83 -10.70
N ILE A 224 -21.14 9.52 -9.62
CA ILE A 224 -20.63 9.69 -8.25
C ILE A 224 -19.54 8.65 -7.92
N LYS A 225 -19.70 7.40 -8.39
CA LYS A 225 -18.71 6.33 -8.23
C LYS A 225 -17.43 6.59 -9.05
N ALA A 226 -17.58 7.10 -10.27
CA ALA A 226 -16.48 7.37 -11.19
C ALA A 226 -15.74 8.68 -10.89
N VAL A 227 -16.46 9.75 -10.56
CA VAL A 227 -15.87 11.01 -10.09
C VAL A 227 -15.16 10.79 -8.75
N GLY A 228 -15.74 9.98 -7.86
CA GLY A 228 -15.14 9.58 -6.59
C GLY A 228 -13.94 8.61 -6.69
N ARG A 229 -13.72 7.94 -7.82
CA ARG A 229 -12.51 7.14 -8.07
C ARG A 229 -11.44 7.91 -8.83
N ASN A 230 -11.80 8.74 -9.82
CA ASN A 230 -10.83 9.43 -10.67
C ASN A 230 -10.27 10.72 -10.04
N LEU A 231 -10.99 11.33 -9.10
CA LEU A 231 -10.48 12.45 -8.29
C LEU A 231 -9.58 11.99 -7.12
N VAL A 232 -9.40 10.68 -6.95
CA VAL A 232 -9.05 10.10 -5.65
C VAL A 232 -7.91 9.08 -5.73
N THR A 233 -7.79 8.33 -6.83
CA THR A 233 -6.78 7.25 -6.97
C THR A 233 -5.45 7.68 -7.62
N GLY A 234 -5.40 8.89 -8.22
CA GLY A 234 -4.19 9.55 -8.71
C GLY A 234 -3.29 8.71 -9.64
N ASN A 235 -2.00 9.05 -9.68
CA ASN A 235 -1.00 8.30 -10.44
C ASN A 235 0.36 8.36 -9.72
N SER A 236 1.19 7.36 -9.96
CA SER A 236 2.52 7.22 -9.35
C SER A 236 3.49 8.35 -9.75
N ALA A 237 3.37 8.94 -10.94
CA ALA A 237 4.21 10.07 -11.34
C ALA A 237 4.00 11.29 -10.43
N ASP A 238 2.74 11.63 -10.12
CA ASP A 238 2.37 12.71 -9.20
C ASP A 238 2.80 12.41 -7.75
N TYR A 239 2.70 11.15 -7.34
CA TYR A 239 3.15 10.73 -6.00
C TYR A 239 4.67 10.79 -5.85
N ILE A 240 5.43 10.38 -6.86
CA ILE A 240 6.88 10.55 -6.92
C ILE A 240 7.24 12.03 -6.88
N LYS A 241 6.58 12.86 -7.69
CA LYS A 241 6.79 14.31 -7.68
C LYS A 241 6.50 14.89 -6.29
N THR A 242 5.42 14.47 -5.66
CA THR A 242 5.06 14.87 -4.29
C THR A 242 6.15 14.51 -3.28
N TYR A 243 6.68 13.28 -3.34
CA TYR A 243 7.81 12.87 -2.51
C TYR A 243 9.03 13.78 -2.74
N LEU A 244 9.45 13.94 -4.00
CA LEU A 244 10.65 14.70 -4.36
C LEU A 244 10.52 16.21 -4.04
N GLU A 245 9.32 16.76 -4.05
CA GLU A 245 9.06 18.19 -3.80
C GLU A 245 8.77 18.52 -2.34
N LYS A 246 8.21 17.58 -1.56
CA LYS A 246 7.72 17.87 -0.19
C LYS A 246 8.42 17.08 0.91
N TYR A 247 8.99 15.92 0.60
CA TYR A 247 9.53 15.01 1.61
C TYR A 247 11.05 15.00 1.68
N LEU A 248 11.76 15.43 0.63
CA LEU A 248 13.22 15.63 0.70
C LEU A 248 13.52 16.78 1.64
N THR A 249 13.63 16.54 2.94
CA THR A 249 13.79 17.60 3.95
C THR A 249 14.80 17.23 5.02
N SER A 250 15.27 18.24 5.74
CA SER A 250 16.05 18.10 6.96
C SER A 250 15.36 18.86 8.08
N ASP A 251 15.06 18.16 9.17
CA ASP A 251 14.48 18.65 10.43
C ASP A 251 12.98 19.05 10.38
N SER A 252 12.43 19.50 9.24
CA SER A 252 10.99 19.85 9.12
C SER A 252 10.44 19.74 7.70
N TYR A 253 9.12 19.75 7.53
CA TYR A 253 8.45 19.81 6.21
C TYR A 253 8.49 21.22 5.55
N LEU A 254 9.08 22.21 6.22
CA LEU A 254 9.05 23.62 5.76
C LEU A 254 10.15 23.95 4.75
N SER A 255 11.22 23.16 4.70
CA SER A 255 12.36 23.40 3.81
C SER A 255 12.73 22.11 3.09
N THR A 256 12.77 22.17 1.76
CA THR A 256 13.10 21.02 0.92
C THR A 256 14.52 21.11 0.40
N ASN A 257 15.21 19.97 0.48
CA ASN A 257 16.54 19.74 -0.02
C ASN A 257 16.49 19.51 -1.53
N LYS A 258 17.59 19.87 -2.21
CA LYS A 258 17.71 19.67 -3.66
C LYS A 258 17.89 18.20 -4.05
N ALA A 259 18.43 17.39 -3.15
CA ALA A 259 18.77 15.97 -3.33
C ALA A 259 18.52 15.18 -2.03
N LEU A 260 18.48 13.85 -2.15
CA LEU A 260 18.37 12.92 -1.04
C LEU A 260 19.55 13.06 -0.06
N ALA A 261 19.26 13.02 1.23
CA ALA A 261 20.25 13.03 2.30
C ALA A 261 20.95 11.67 2.43
N ASN A 262 20.19 10.56 2.34
CA ASN A 262 20.70 9.20 2.58
C ASN A 262 20.50 8.25 1.38
N PRO A 263 21.06 8.56 0.19
CA PRO A 263 20.80 7.79 -1.03
C PRO A 263 21.33 6.35 -1.00
N ASP A 264 22.43 6.08 -0.28
CA ASP A 264 23.04 4.74 -0.20
C ASP A 264 22.29 3.78 0.73
N GLU A 265 21.43 4.32 1.61
CA GLU A 265 20.66 3.55 2.59
C GLU A 265 19.15 3.51 2.26
N THR A 266 18.74 4.19 1.18
CA THR A 266 17.34 4.30 0.76
C THR A 266 17.08 3.42 -0.45
N LEU A 267 16.12 2.50 -0.31
CA LEU A 267 15.60 1.69 -1.42
C LEU A 267 14.29 2.27 -1.93
N PHE A 268 14.23 2.49 -3.24
CA PHE A 268 12.99 2.84 -3.93
C PHE A 268 12.33 1.58 -4.50
N MET A 269 11.11 1.30 -4.07
CA MET A 269 10.31 0.20 -4.61
C MET A 269 9.22 0.75 -5.51
N ILE A 270 9.05 0.17 -6.70
CA ILE A 270 7.99 0.53 -7.64
C ILE A 270 7.25 -0.74 -8.07
N TRP A 271 5.96 -0.81 -7.75
CA TRP A 271 5.07 -1.86 -8.24
C TRP A 271 3.73 -1.25 -8.69
N ILE A 272 3.60 -1.06 -10.00
CA ILE A 272 2.52 -0.28 -10.61
C ILE A 272 2.30 -0.79 -12.04
N GLY A 273 1.14 -0.48 -12.61
CA GLY A 273 0.88 -0.63 -14.05
C GLY A 273 -0.27 -1.57 -14.39
N ALA A 274 -0.73 -2.41 -13.47
CA ALA A 274 -1.90 -3.26 -13.72
C ALA A 274 -3.17 -2.43 -14.00
N ASN A 275 -3.36 -1.33 -13.26
CA ASN A 275 -4.52 -0.44 -13.43
C ASN A 275 -4.55 0.29 -14.77
N ASP A 276 -3.41 0.45 -15.45
CA ASP A 276 -3.33 0.98 -16.81
C ASP A 276 -4.10 0.10 -17.82
N TYR A 277 -4.27 -1.18 -17.51
CA TYR A 277 -4.99 -2.16 -18.33
C TYR A 277 -6.36 -2.48 -17.75
N ILE A 278 -6.43 -2.73 -16.44
CA ILE A 278 -7.66 -3.19 -15.76
C ILE A 278 -8.81 -2.20 -15.93
N GLU A 279 -8.54 -0.89 -15.93
CA GLU A 279 -9.58 0.12 -16.15
C GLU A 279 -10.32 -0.08 -17.48
N LYS A 280 -9.66 -0.62 -18.50
CA LYS A 280 -10.26 -0.84 -19.83
C LYS A 280 -11.28 -1.97 -19.81
N PHE A 281 -11.21 -2.85 -18.81
CA PHE A 281 -12.10 -4.00 -18.69
C PHE A 281 -13.38 -3.74 -17.91
N GLU A 282 -13.51 -2.55 -17.31
CA GLU A 282 -14.72 -2.14 -16.58
C GLU A 282 -15.88 -1.77 -17.53
N ASN A 283 -15.62 -1.58 -18.85
CA ASN A 283 -16.64 -1.19 -19.82
C ASN A 283 -16.37 -1.77 -21.22
N LYS A 284 -17.38 -2.41 -21.84
CA LYS A 284 -17.27 -2.98 -23.20
C LYS A 284 -16.78 -2.00 -24.27
N ASN A 285 -17.15 -0.73 -24.18
CA ASN A 285 -16.74 0.31 -25.12
C ASN A 285 -15.23 0.62 -25.03
N LEU A 286 -14.60 0.32 -23.90
CA LEU A 286 -13.16 0.44 -23.70
C LEU A 286 -12.46 -0.89 -24.00
N THR A 287 -13.03 -2.01 -23.54
CA THR A 287 -12.45 -3.34 -23.75
C THR A 287 -12.29 -3.67 -25.23
N LYS A 288 -13.33 -3.39 -26.04
CA LYS A 288 -13.35 -3.79 -27.45
C LYS A 288 -12.24 -3.12 -28.27
N PRO A 289 -12.10 -1.77 -28.29
CA PRO A 289 -10.97 -1.14 -28.98
C PRO A 289 -9.62 -1.58 -28.41
N PHE A 290 -9.51 -1.71 -27.08
CA PHE A 290 -8.26 -2.09 -26.43
C PHE A 290 -7.73 -3.46 -26.91
N LEU A 291 -8.60 -4.46 -27.01
CA LEU A 291 -8.23 -5.84 -27.40
C LEU A 291 -8.33 -6.10 -28.91
N ASP A 292 -9.36 -5.59 -29.58
CA ASP A 292 -9.64 -5.94 -30.98
C ASP A 292 -8.89 -5.03 -31.99
N ASP A 293 -8.40 -3.85 -31.58
CA ASP A 293 -7.58 -2.95 -32.41
C ASP A 293 -6.25 -2.61 -31.69
N PRO A 294 -5.25 -3.51 -31.75
CA PRO A 294 -4.02 -3.39 -30.96
C PRO A 294 -3.19 -2.13 -31.25
N GLU A 295 -3.27 -1.62 -32.47
CA GLU A 295 -2.48 -0.48 -32.96
C GLU A 295 -3.21 0.86 -32.77
N HIS A 296 -4.48 0.84 -32.35
CA HIS A 296 -5.18 2.06 -31.93
C HIS A 296 -4.40 2.80 -30.83
N PRO A 297 -4.48 4.14 -30.71
CA PRO A 297 -3.85 4.87 -29.60
C PRO A 297 -4.27 4.40 -28.20
N SER A 298 -5.49 3.86 -28.08
CA SER A 298 -6.00 3.20 -26.86
C SER A 298 -5.87 1.67 -26.89
N GLY A 299 -5.20 1.14 -27.91
CA GLY A 299 -4.97 -0.28 -28.14
C GLY A 299 -3.89 -0.86 -27.23
N ILE A 300 -3.93 -2.18 -27.06
CA ILE A 300 -3.03 -2.90 -26.15
C ILE A 300 -1.54 -2.65 -26.44
N ASN A 301 -1.13 -2.53 -27.71
CA ASN A 301 0.28 -2.33 -28.06
C ASN A 301 0.81 -0.94 -27.71
N HIS A 302 -0.06 0.08 -27.68
CA HIS A 302 0.32 1.40 -27.20
C HIS A 302 0.34 1.44 -25.67
N ALA A 303 -0.68 0.84 -25.04
CA ALA A 303 -0.86 0.90 -23.59
C ALA A 303 0.35 0.35 -22.83
N TYR A 304 0.80 -0.88 -23.09
CA TYR A 304 1.92 -1.42 -22.31
C TYR A 304 3.23 -0.68 -22.56
N LYS A 305 3.50 -0.23 -23.80
CA LYS A 305 4.69 0.59 -24.10
C LYS A 305 4.69 1.90 -23.32
N LYS A 306 3.53 2.56 -23.24
CA LYS A 306 3.38 3.79 -22.45
C LYS A 306 3.58 3.53 -20.96
N THR A 307 2.95 2.49 -20.41
CA THR A 307 3.15 2.07 -19.01
C THR A 307 4.62 1.86 -18.69
N ILE A 308 5.37 1.14 -19.55
CA ILE A 308 6.81 0.91 -19.31
C ILE A 308 7.61 2.21 -19.44
N SER A 309 7.34 3.05 -20.44
CA SER A 309 8.00 4.36 -20.57
C SER A 309 7.83 5.20 -19.31
N ASN A 310 6.62 5.24 -18.76
CA ASN A 310 6.31 5.99 -17.54
C ASN A 310 7.11 5.48 -16.34
N ILE A 311 7.17 4.15 -16.13
CA ILE A 311 7.96 3.55 -15.04
C ILE A 311 9.45 3.92 -15.20
N ILE A 312 9.99 3.85 -16.41
CA ILE A 312 11.39 4.20 -16.69
C ILE A 312 11.66 5.69 -16.44
N ASP A 313 10.76 6.58 -16.84
CA ASP A 313 10.91 8.02 -16.61
C ASP A 313 10.79 8.37 -15.11
N GLN A 314 9.92 7.68 -14.38
CA GLN A 314 9.84 7.78 -12.92
C GLN A 314 11.13 7.37 -12.21
N ILE A 315 11.77 6.28 -12.64
CA ILE A 315 13.09 5.88 -12.12
C ILE A 315 14.12 7.00 -12.39
N LYS A 316 14.13 7.58 -13.59
CA LYS A 316 15.03 8.70 -13.93
C LYS A 316 14.78 9.93 -13.07
N LEU A 317 13.52 10.25 -12.73
CA LEU A 317 13.18 11.38 -11.84
C LEU A 317 13.78 11.20 -10.45
N ILE A 318 13.66 10.00 -9.88
CA ILE A 318 14.21 9.67 -8.57
C ILE A 318 15.75 9.66 -8.63
N TYR A 319 16.34 9.08 -9.68
CA TYR A 319 17.78 9.07 -9.90
C TYR A 319 18.36 10.48 -10.01
N ALA A 320 17.67 11.40 -10.69
CA ALA A 320 18.08 12.81 -10.81
C ALA A 320 18.13 13.54 -9.44
N LYS A 321 17.48 12.99 -8.41
CA LYS A 321 17.53 13.47 -7.02
C LYS A 321 18.50 12.69 -6.14
N GLY A 322 19.28 11.80 -6.74
CA GLY A 322 20.33 11.01 -6.08
C GLY A 322 19.92 9.59 -5.72
N GLY A 323 18.73 9.12 -6.08
CA GLY A 323 18.30 7.75 -5.76
C GLY A 323 19.15 6.72 -6.49
N LYS A 324 19.65 5.71 -5.75
CA LYS A 324 20.62 4.73 -6.28
C LYS A 324 20.06 3.31 -6.33
N HIS A 325 19.30 2.90 -5.31
CA HIS A 325 18.82 1.54 -5.16
C HIS A 325 17.34 1.45 -5.52
N PHE A 326 17.02 0.57 -6.46
CA PHE A 326 15.67 0.33 -6.95
C PHE A 326 15.33 -1.16 -6.90
N LEU A 327 14.11 -1.47 -6.47
CA LEU A 327 13.48 -2.77 -6.67
C LEU A 327 12.19 -2.55 -7.46
N ILE A 328 12.14 -3.11 -8.66
CA ILE A 328 11.00 -3.02 -9.58
C ILE A 328 10.34 -4.38 -9.62
N LEU A 329 9.01 -4.41 -9.48
CA LEU A 329 8.21 -5.62 -9.51
C LEU A 329 7.47 -5.68 -10.85
N ASN A 330 7.57 -6.81 -11.55
CA ASN A 330 6.78 -7.06 -12.75
C ASN A 330 5.33 -7.49 -12.38
N LEU A 331 4.47 -7.67 -13.38
CA LEU A 331 3.06 -8.01 -13.13
C LEU A 331 2.85 -9.53 -13.09
N PRO A 332 2.09 -10.07 -12.13
CA PRO A 332 1.62 -11.44 -12.20
C PRO A 332 0.67 -11.64 -13.39
N ASP A 333 0.67 -12.83 -14.00
CA ASP A 333 -0.20 -13.19 -15.12
C ASP A 333 -1.69 -12.85 -14.87
N LEU A 334 -2.15 -11.77 -15.49
CA LEU A 334 -3.53 -11.31 -15.39
C LEU A 334 -4.51 -12.33 -15.98
N GLY A 335 -4.08 -13.13 -16.94
CA GLY A 335 -4.86 -14.20 -17.56
C GLY A 335 -5.18 -15.38 -16.65
N LYS A 336 -4.49 -15.50 -15.51
CA LYS A 336 -4.77 -16.49 -14.44
C LYS A 336 -5.62 -15.93 -13.30
N SER A 337 -5.83 -14.62 -13.28
CA SER A 337 -6.50 -13.91 -12.19
C SER A 337 -8.03 -13.84 -12.37
N PRO A 338 -8.77 -13.54 -11.29
CA PRO A 338 -10.20 -13.25 -11.32
C PRO A 338 -10.66 -12.19 -12.32
N ILE A 339 -9.77 -11.34 -12.82
CA ILE A 339 -10.16 -10.31 -13.77
C ILE A 339 -10.76 -10.91 -15.03
N VAL A 340 -10.33 -12.11 -15.44
CA VAL A 340 -10.92 -12.83 -16.58
C VAL A 340 -12.41 -13.11 -16.33
N LEU A 341 -12.80 -13.37 -15.08
CA LEU A 341 -14.17 -13.69 -14.69
C LEU A 341 -15.05 -12.44 -14.64
N THR A 342 -14.51 -11.31 -14.17
CA THR A 342 -15.27 -10.09 -13.93
C THR A 342 -15.24 -9.08 -15.07
N SER A 343 -14.35 -9.24 -16.05
CA SER A 343 -14.20 -8.30 -17.17
C SER A 343 -15.37 -8.34 -18.14
N GLU A 344 -15.70 -7.17 -18.69
CA GLU A 344 -16.69 -7.02 -19.75
C GLU A 344 -16.09 -7.38 -21.13
N TYR A 345 -16.23 -8.65 -21.54
CA TYR A 345 -15.76 -9.16 -22.84
C TYR A 345 -16.75 -10.16 -23.44
N SER A 346 -17.40 -9.78 -24.54
CA SER A 346 -18.42 -10.60 -25.22
C SER A 346 -18.29 -10.50 -26.74
N LYS A 347 -17.29 -11.20 -27.29
CA LYS A 347 -17.03 -11.24 -28.74
C LYS A 347 -17.81 -12.36 -29.45
N HIS A 348 -17.96 -13.49 -28.76
CA HIS A 348 -18.72 -14.66 -29.19
C HIS A 348 -20.02 -14.79 -28.37
N GLU A 349 -21.00 -15.54 -28.88
CA GLU A 349 -22.19 -15.92 -28.08
C GLU A 349 -21.84 -16.87 -26.92
N ASP A 350 -20.78 -17.65 -27.08
CA ASP A 350 -20.28 -18.62 -26.10
C ASP A 350 -19.35 -17.96 -25.08
N ASP A 351 -19.80 -17.89 -23.83
CA ASP A 351 -19.05 -17.37 -22.69
C ASP A 351 -17.74 -18.14 -22.44
N MET A 352 -17.71 -19.48 -22.62
CA MET A 352 -16.46 -20.25 -22.47
C MET A 352 -15.42 -19.79 -23.48
N LYS A 353 -15.80 -19.59 -24.75
CA LYS A 353 -14.89 -19.06 -25.78
C LYS A 353 -14.39 -17.65 -25.43
N ASN A 354 -15.28 -16.78 -24.96
CA ASN A 354 -14.91 -15.43 -24.53
C ASN A 354 -13.87 -15.45 -23.40
N ARG A 355 -14.08 -16.26 -22.36
CA ARG A 355 -13.18 -16.32 -21.20
C ARG A 355 -11.83 -16.96 -21.54
N LEU A 356 -11.81 -17.96 -22.41
CA LEU A 356 -10.56 -18.55 -22.92
C LEU A 356 -9.77 -17.56 -23.78
N GLU A 357 -10.43 -16.86 -24.71
CA GLU A 357 -9.78 -15.84 -25.54
C GLU A 357 -9.26 -14.68 -24.67
N LEU A 358 -10.04 -14.21 -23.70
CA LEU A 358 -9.62 -13.17 -22.78
C LEU A 358 -8.43 -13.62 -21.93
N SER A 359 -8.48 -14.79 -21.31
CA SER A 359 -7.37 -15.35 -20.51
C SER A 359 -6.07 -15.41 -21.33
N ALA A 360 -6.12 -15.90 -22.58
CA ALA A 360 -4.95 -15.93 -23.46
C ALA A 360 -4.41 -14.53 -23.78
N ARG A 361 -5.29 -13.58 -24.11
CA ARG A 361 -4.91 -12.20 -24.43
C ARG A 361 -4.28 -11.47 -23.24
N LEU A 362 -4.80 -11.67 -22.03
CA LEU A 362 -4.25 -11.07 -20.82
C LEU A 362 -2.92 -11.71 -20.41
N SER A 363 -2.75 -13.01 -20.66
CA SER A 363 -1.46 -13.69 -20.47
C SER A 363 -0.41 -13.13 -21.43
N ASP A 364 -0.76 -12.93 -22.71
CA ASP A 364 0.14 -12.35 -23.71
C ASP A 364 0.48 -10.88 -23.41
N LEU A 365 -0.50 -10.08 -22.97
CA LEU A 365 -0.26 -8.72 -22.48
C LEU A 365 0.75 -8.70 -21.34
N THR A 366 0.53 -9.53 -20.31
CA THR A 366 1.39 -9.59 -19.14
C THR A 366 2.81 -9.98 -19.52
N LYS A 367 2.94 -10.99 -20.40
CA LYS A 367 4.23 -11.42 -20.94
C LYS A 367 4.95 -10.27 -21.66
N ARG A 368 4.29 -9.58 -22.59
CA ARG A 368 4.89 -8.46 -23.34
C ARG A 368 5.27 -7.28 -22.44
N HIS A 369 4.43 -6.97 -21.45
CA HIS A 369 4.75 -5.98 -20.42
C HIS A 369 6.04 -6.36 -19.69
N ASN A 370 6.10 -7.59 -19.15
CA ASN A 370 7.22 -8.06 -18.33
C ASN A 370 8.53 -8.15 -19.14
N GLU A 371 8.46 -8.60 -20.39
CA GLU A 371 9.60 -8.64 -21.32
C GLU A 371 10.11 -7.22 -21.61
N LEU A 372 9.22 -6.29 -22.01
CA LEU A 372 9.62 -4.92 -22.31
C LEU A 372 10.15 -4.17 -21.08
N LEU A 373 9.56 -4.40 -19.90
CA LEU A 373 10.04 -3.83 -18.64
C LEU A 373 11.48 -4.25 -18.36
N LYS A 374 11.74 -5.56 -18.47
CA LYS A 374 13.08 -6.14 -18.28
C LYS A 374 14.10 -5.55 -19.25
N GLU A 375 13.77 -5.51 -20.54
CA GLU A 375 14.64 -4.91 -21.57
C GLU A 375 14.91 -3.43 -21.30
N SER A 376 13.87 -2.67 -20.96
CA SER A 376 13.99 -1.23 -20.70
C SER A 376 14.82 -0.92 -19.46
N ILE A 377 14.73 -1.76 -18.41
CA ILE A 377 15.59 -1.66 -17.23
C ILE A 377 17.04 -1.94 -17.60
N ILE A 378 17.32 -2.99 -18.38
CA ILE A 378 18.69 -3.30 -18.84
C ILE A 378 19.27 -2.12 -19.63
N VAL A 379 18.50 -1.54 -20.56
CA VAL A 379 18.91 -0.35 -21.32
C VAL A 379 19.20 0.84 -20.39
N LEU A 380 18.31 1.10 -19.43
CA LEU A 380 18.50 2.19 -18.47
C LEU A 380 19.77 2.00 -17.62
N GLN A 381 19.97 0.82 -17.05
CA GLN A 381 21.16 0.49 -16.26
C GLN A 381 22.43 0.67 -17.09
N ASN A 382 22.46 0.16 -18.32
CA ASN A 382 23.61 0.33 -19.22
C ASN A 382 23.88 1.81 -19.53
N SER A 383 22.83 2.63 -19.69
CA SER A 383 22.97 4.07 -19.98
C SER A 383 23.48 4.89 -18.79
N LEU A 384 23.25 4.42 -17.56
CA LEU A 384 23.65 5.09 -16.32
C LEU A 384 24.92 4.48 -15.68
N ALA A 385 25.45 3.40 -16.25
CA ALA A 385 26.59 2.62 -15.75
C ALA A 385 26.40 2.16 -14.28
N ASP A 386 27.50 1.86 -13.57
CA ASP A 386 27.50 1.37 -12.17
C ASP A 386 27.01 2.41 -11.13
N LYS A 387 26.39 3.52 -11.57
CA LYS A 387 25.88 4.58 -10.69
C LYS A 387 24.46 4.31 -10.17
N ILE A 388 23.77 3.32 -10.74
CA ILE A 388 22.42 2.92 -10.36
C ILE A 388 22.33 1.40 -10.21
N ASP A 389 21.62 0.97 -9.20
CA ASP A 389 21.35 -0.44 -8.89
C ASP A 389 19.84 -0.69 -9.02
N ILE A 390 19.43 -1.25 -10.15
CA ILE A 390 18.03 -1.61 -10.41
C ILE A 390 17.90 -3.13 -10.37
N ASN A 391 17.07 -3.62 -9.46
CA ASN A 391 16.76 -5.02 -9.32
C ASN A 391 15.32 -5.26 -9.78
N LEU A 392 15.14 -6.11 -10.79
CA LEU A 392 13.82 -6.60 -11.21
C LEU A 392 13.54 -7.93 -10.50
N ILE A 393 12.40 -8.04 -9.84
CA ILE A 393 11.87 -9.31 -9.33
C ILE A 393 10.76 -9.83 -10.23
N ASP A 394 10.84 -11.13 -10.53
CA ASP A 394 9.87 -11.83 -11.36
C ASP A 394 8.70 -12.35 -10.51
N ILE A 395 7.77 -11.46 -10.21
CA ILE A 395 6.52 -11.79 -9.50
C ILE A 395 5.64 -12.70 -10.35
N ASP A 396 5.68 -12.59 -11.68
CA ASP A 396 4.95 -13.49 -12.58
C ASP A 396 5.34 -14.95 -12.40
N GLU A 397 6.64 -15.22 -12.48
CA GLU A 397 7.17 -16.58 -12.26
C GLU A 397 6.85 -17.06 -10.83
N ASN A 398 7.16 -16.26 -9.82
CA ASN A 398 6.94 -16.63 -8.42
C ASN A 398 5.46 -16.91 -8.12
N PHE A 399 4.55 -16.08 -8.61
CA PHE A 399 3.12 -16.28 -8.42
C PHE A 399 2.61 -17.49 -9.20
N SER A 400 3.13 -17.72 -10.41
CA SER A 400 2.81 -18.93 -11.18
C SER A 400 3.28 -20.21 -10.46
N ASP A 401 4.41 -20.16 -9.77
CA ASP A 401 4.93 -21.26 -8.97
C ASP A 401 4.04 -21.54 -7.74
N LEU A 402 3.61 -20.49 -7.02
CA LEU A 402 2.62 -20.60 -5.94
C LEU A 402 1.32 -21.27 -6.42
N LEU A 403 0.80 -20.80 -7.55
CA LEU A 403 -0.42 -21.35 -8.16
C LEU A 403 -0.28 -22.80 -8.60
N SER A 404 0.94 -23.26 -8.86
CA SER A 404 1.21 -24.60 -9.39
C SER A 404 1.79 -25.57 -8.35
N ASN A 405 1.94 -25.13 -7.08
CA ASN A 405 2.63 -25.90 -6.03
C ASN A 405 4.06 -26.27 -6.41
N VAL A 406 4.74 -25.34 -7.08
CA VAL A 406 6.16 -25.42 -7.45
C VAL A 406 6.95 -24.56 -6.46
N ASN A 407 8.01 -25.12 -5.91
CA ASN A 407 8.93 -24.46 -4.99
C ASN A 407 9.62 -23.30 -5.72
N ILE A 408 9.40 -22.07 -5.23
CA ILE A 408 9.94 -20.84 -5.83
C ILE A 408 11.48 -20.88 -5.92
N ASN A 409 12.15 -21.60 -5.03
CA ASN A 409 13.62 -21.61 -4.95
C ASN A 409 14.28 -22.63 -5.87
N ASP A 410 13.78 -23.87 -5.89
CA ASP A 410 14.46 -25.01 -6.54
C ASP A 410 13.58 -25.75 -7.56
N LYS A 411 12.34 -25.28 -7.75
CA LYS A 411 11.35 -25.85 -8.66
C LYS A 411 10.86 -27.27 -8.33
N SER A 412 11.16 -27.81 -7.14
CA SER A 412 10.55 -29.04 -6.63
C SER A 412 9.06 -28.86 -6.37
N PHE A 413 8.32 -29.94 -6.07
CA PHE A 413 6.97 -29.79 -5.51
C PHE A 413 7.04 -29.16 -4.11
N PHE A 414 6.14 -28.22 -3.83
CA PHE A 414 5.89 -27.70 -2.47
C PHE A 414 4.43 -27.32 -2.31
N ASP A 415 3.78 -27.85 -1.26
CA ASP A 415 2.43 -27.44 -0.91
C ASP A 415 2.45 -26.16 -0.07
N TYR A 416 2.06 -25.05 -0.68
CA TYR A 416 1.91 -23.77 0.01
C TYR A 416 0.67 -23.70 0.93
N GLY A 417 -0.22 -24.69 0.92
CA GLY A 417 -1.41 -24.73 1.78
C GLY A 417 -2.60 -23.91 1.27
N PHE A 418 -2.58 -23.46 0.02
CA PHE A 418 -3.72 -22.76 -0.58
C PHE A 418 -4.92 -23.70 -0.77
N ARG A 419 -6.11 -23.21 -0.42
CA ARG A 419 -7.41 -23.78 -0.77
C ARG A 419 -7.94 -23.07 -2.02
N LYS A 420 -7.37 -23.46 -3.17
CA LYS A 420 -7.65 -22.90 -4.49
C LYS A 420 -9.14 -23.00 -4.85
N ILE A 421 -9.67 -21.97 -5.50
CA ILE A 421 -11.05 -21.91 -5.97
C ILE A 421 -10.98 -21.92 -7.50
N ASN A 422 -10.95 -23.11 -8.09
CA ASN A 422 -10.90 -23.24 -9.54
C ASN A 422 -12.26 -22.83 -10.14
N SER A 423 -12.26 -21.88 -11.07
CA SER A 423 -13.43 -21.62 -11.90
C SER A 423 -13.64 -22.75 -12.92
N LYS A 424 -14.74 -22.68 -13.67
CA LYS A 424 -15.00 -23.60 -14.81
C LYS A 424 -14.12 -23.33 -16.04
N TYR A 425 -13.30 -22.27 -16.04
CA TYR A 425 -12.51 -21.87 -17.20
C TYR A 425 -11.05 -22.31 -17.06
N PRO A 426 -10.55 -23.23 -17.92
CA PRO A 426 -9.15 -23.61 -17.91
C PRO A 426 -8.26 -22.45 -18.40
N VAL A 427 -7.04 -22.39 -17.91
CA VAL A 427 -6.02 -21.47 -18.43
C VAL A 427 -5.49 -22.05 -19.76
N PRO A 428 -5.54 -21.31 -20.87
CA PRO A 428 -5.08 -21.79 -22.16
C PRO A 428 -3.63 -22.30 -22.12
N ASN A 429 -3.38 -23.45 -22.76
CA ASN A 429 -2.06 -24.09 -22.84
C ASN A 429 -1.44 -24.51 -21.49
N LYS A 430 -2.23 -24.60 -20.41
CA LYS A 430 -1.77 -25.06 -19.09
C LYS A 430 -2.68 -26.18 -18.58
N SER A 431 -2.23 -27.43 -18.76
CA SER A 431 -2.99 -28.61 -18.34
C SER A 431 -3.24 -28.58 -16.83
N GLY A 432 -4.49 -28.83 -16.42
CA GLY A 432 -4.89 -28.90 -15.01
C GLY A 432 -4.92 -27.57 -14.25
N LEU A 433 -4.65 -26.44 -14.92
CA LEU A 433 -4.74 -25.10 -14.33
C LEU A 433 -6.01 -24.41 -14.77
N TYR A 434 -6.70 -23.78 -13.82
CA TYR A 434 -7.94 -23.05 -14.04
C TYR A 434 -7.77 -21.62 -13.54
N VAL A 435 -8.47 -20.69 -14.19
CA VAL A 435 -8.58 -19.31 -13.71
C VAL A 435 -9.13 -19.38 -12.28
N GLN A 436 -8.41 -18.77 -11.33
CA GLN A 436 -8.84 -18.78 -9.95
C GLN A 436 -10.00 -17.80 -9.75
N ASP A 437 -11.03 -18.27 -9.08
CA ASP A 437 -12.09 -17.42 -8.54
C ASP A 437 -11.65 -16.78 -7.21
N PHE A 438 -12.47 -15.87 -6.70
CA PHE A 438 -12.18 -15.08 -5.51
C PHE A 438 -13.18 -15.36 -4.39
N CYS A 439 -12.80 -15.01 -3.16
CA CYS A 439 -13.59 -15.41 -1.99
C CYS A 439 -14.74 -14.45 -1.65
N TYR A 440 -14.56 -13.15 -1.85
CA TYR A 440 -15.46 -12.10 -1.38
C TYR A 440 -16.15 -11.36 -2.54
N TYR A 441 -17.48 -11.41 -2.55
CA TYR A 441 -18.33 -10.88 -3.63
C TYR A 441 -19.09 -9.61 -3.25
N GLY A 442 -18.95 -9.14 -2.01
CA GLY A 442 -19.76 -8.04 -1.48
C GLY A 442 -19.36 -6.66 -2.00
N GLY A 443 -18.28 -6.52 -2.77
CA GLY A 443 -17.82 -5.25 -3.34
C GLY A 443 -17.19 -4.29 -2.32
N TYR A 444 -16.59 -3.21 -2.79
CA TYR A 444 -15.74 -2.34 -1.95
C TYR A 444 -16.46 -1.45 -0.94
N ILE A 445 -17.75 -1.18 -1.15
CA ILE A 445 -18.49 -0.18 -0.36
C ILE A 445 -19.85 -0.67 0.11
N ASN A 446 -20.35 -1.83 -0.33
CA ASN A 446 -21.77 -2.16 -0.11
C ASN A 446 -22.09 -2.41 1.37
N ALA A 447 -21.13 -2.86 2.18
CA ALA A 447 -21.34 -3.00 3.62
C ALA A 447 -21.51 -1.64 4.32
N ILE A 448 -21.28 -0.50 3.66
CA ILE A 448 -21.66 0.80 4.22
C ILE A 448 -23.17 0.93 4.39
N PHE A 449 -23.99 0.15 3.68
CA PHE A 449 -25.45 0.28 3.75
C PHE A 449 -26.08 -0.53 4.89
N THR A 450 -25.29 -1.23 5.71
CA THR A 450 -25.78 -1.94 6.90
C THR A 450 -25.97 -0.98 8.08
N GLU A 451 -26.95 -1.23 8.94
CA GLU A 451 -27.30 -0.33 10.04
C GLU A 451 -26.52 -0.64 11.32
N THR A 452 -26.11 -1.90 11.50
CA THR A 452 -25.43 -2.38 12.71
C THR A 452 -24.13 -3.13 12.38
N ASN A 453 -23.26 -3.28 13.39
CA ASN A 453 -22.01 -4.05 13.25
C ASN A 453 -22.31 -5.53 13.00
N GLU A 454 -23.34 -6.07 13.64
CA GLU A 454 -23.77 -7.46 13.45
C GLU A 454 -24.24 -7.68 12.01
N GLU A 455 -25.04 -6.77 11.45
CA GLU A 455 -25.44 -6.82 10.05
C GLU A 455 -24.26 -6.71 9.09
N ALA A 456 -23.30 -5.82 9.37
CA ALA A 456 -22.09 -5.69 8.58
C ALA A 456 -21.25 -6.99 8.58
N ASN A 457 -21.04 -7.57 9.76
CA ASN A 457 -20.34 -8.85 9.93
C ASN A 457 -21.07 -9.99 9.21
N GLN A 458 -22.40 -10.05 9.34
CA GLN A 458 -23.21 -11.04 8.65
C GLN A 458 -23.18 -10.84 7.14
N PHE A 459 -23.20 -9.59 6.65
CA PHE A 459 -23.02 -9.26 5.25
C PHE A 459 -21.66 -9.76 4.74
N ALA A 460 -20.58 -9.52 5.49
CA ALA A 460 -19.25 -10.01 5.15
C ALA A 460 -19.21 -11.54 5.04
N VAL A 461 -19.75 -12.26 6.04
CA VAL A 461 -19.80 -13.72 6.06
C VAL A 461 -20.67 -14.29 4.94
N ASN A 462 -21.82 -13.68 4.65
CA ASN A 462 -22.74 -14.13 3.59
C ASN A 462 -22.15 -13.93 2.19
N ASN A 463 -21.30 -12.92 2.02
CA ASN A 463 -20.64 -12.61 0.77
C ASN A 463 -19.23 -13.21 0.66
N SER A 464 -18.82 -14.07 1.60
CA SER A 464 -17.52 -14.74 1.60
C SER A 464 -17.66 -16.23 1.32
N CYS A 465 -16.67 -16.78 0.62
CA CYS A 465 -16.60 -18.19 0.30
C CYS A 465 -16.34 -19.06 1.54
N LYS A 466 -16.88 -20.28 1.52
CA LYS A 466 -16.82 -21.24 2.63
C LYS A 466 -16.18 -22.56 2.21
N ASN A 467 -15.54 -23.21 3.17
CA ASN A 467 -15.07 -24.58 3.06
C ASN A 467 -16.25 -25.57 3.12
N PRO A 468 -16.04 -26.86 2.78
CA PRO A 468 -17.09 -27.88 2.86
C PRO A 468 -17.70 -28.07 4.26
N ASP A 469 -16.94 -27.75 5.31
CA ASP A 469 -17.40 -27.78 6.71
C ASP A 469 -18.21 -26.52 7.13
N GLY A 470 -18.41 -25.58 6.21
CA GLY A 470 -19.14 -24.33 6.45
C GLY A 470 -18.30 -23.18 7.03
N SER A 471 -17.04 -23.41 7.39
CA SER A 471 -16.12 -22.36 7.86
C SER A 471 -15.67 -21.44 6.72
N LEU A 472 -15.28 -20.19 7.01
CA LEU A 472 -14.75 -19.29 5.98
C LEU A 472 -13.42 -19.80 5.40
N ASN A 473 -13.25 -19.69 4.08
CA ASN A 473 -11.99 -20.06 3.44
C ASN A 473 -10.97 -18.90 3.48
N LYS A 474 -10.16 -18.89 4.54
CA LYS A 474 -9.05 -17.92 4.74
C LYS A 474 -7.81 -18.19 3.88
N TYR A 475 -7.75 -19.33 3.18
CA TYR A 475 -6.57 -19.80 2.45
C TYR A 475 -6.78 -19.83 0.93
N SER A 476 -7.80 -19.13 0.44
CA SER A 476 -7.98 -18.90 -0.99
C SER A 476 -6.85 -18.03 -1.54
N VAL A 477 -6.61 -18.07 -2.85
CA VAL A 477 -5.57 -17.24 -3.48
C VAL A 477 -6.02 -15.79 -3.58
N PHE A 478 -7.28 -15.57 -4.00
CA PHE A 478 -7.84 -14.25 -4.23
C PHE A 478 -8.93 -13.91 -3.23
N TYR A 479 -8.81 -12.75 -2.61
CA TYR A 479 -9.85 -12.21 -1.74
C TYR A 479 -11.00 -11.68 -2.58
N ASN A 480 -10.72 -10.79 -3.53
CA ASN A 480 -11.72 -10.31 -4.48
C ASN A 480 -11.12 -10.23 -5.90
N SER A 481 -11.85 -9.69 -6.87
CA SER A 481 -11.25 -9.35 -8.17
C SER A 481 -10.69 -7.91 -8.14
N PRO A 482 -9.38 -7.69 -8.39
CA PRO A 482 -8.33 -8.68 -8.70
C PRO A 482 -7.45 -9.09 -7.50
N HIS A 483 -7.77 -8.68 -6.26
CA HIS A 483 -6.78 -8.69 -5.17
C HIS A 483 -6.58 -10.06 -4.51
N PRO A 484 -5.31 -10.43 -4.24
CA PRO A 484 -4.97 -11.64 -3.48
C PRO A 484 -5.46 -11.55 -2.02
N THR A 485 -5.55 -12.69 -1.34
CA THR A 485 -5.77 -12.73 0.12
C THR A 485 -4.52 -12.30 0.89
N SER A 486 -4.68 -12.05 2.19
CA SER A 486 -3.58 -11.79 3.11
C SER A 486 -2.61 -12.97 3.17
N TYR A 487 -3.12 -14.20 3.04
CA TYR A 487 -2.29 -15.40 2.97
C TYR A 487 -1.41 -15.41 1.70
N ALA A 488 -1.97 -15.03 0.55
CA ALA A 488 -1.18 -14.86 -0.67
C ALA A 488 -0.19 -13.68 -0.57
N HIS A 489 -0.58 -12.58 0.06
CA HIS A 489 0.32 -11.47 0.36
C HIS A 489 1.49 -11.85 1.29
N CYS A 490 1.28 -12.77 2.23
CA CYS A 490 2.36 -13.31 3.05
C CYS A 490 3.40 -14.02 2.16
N TRP A 491 2.99 -14.86 1.21
CA TRP A 491 3.90 -15.48 0.24
C TRP A 491 4.53 -14.49 -0.75
N LEU A 492 3.85 -13.40 -1.10
CA LEU A 492 4.46 -12.31 -1.87
C LEU A 492 5.59 -11.64 -1.07
N SER A 493 5.40 -11.46 0.25
CA SER A 493 6.45 -10.92 1.12
C SER A 493 7.68 -11.83 1.18
N TYR A 494 7.50 -13.17 1.17
CA TYR A 494 8.60 -14.13 1.03
C TYR A 494 9.45 -13.84 -0.20
N SER A 495 8.78 -13.71 -1.36
CA SER A 495 9.45 -13.50 -2.65
C SER A 495 10.30 -12.23 -2.65
N ILE A 496 9.75 -11.15 -2.07
CA ILE A 496 10.39 -9.84 -1.99
C ILE A 496 11.55 -9.87 -0.98
N GLU A 497 11.32 -10.39 0.23
CA GLU A 497 12.36 -10.51 1.27
C GLU A 497 13.52 -11.37 0.79
N LYS A 498 13.24 -12.51 0.13
CA LYS A 498 14.25 -13.39 -0.46
C LYS A 498 15.07 -12.72 -1.55
N ALA A 499 14.42 -11.90 -2.39
CA ALA A 499 15.12 -11.13 -3.42
C ALA A 499 16.06 -10.08 -2.80
N LEU A 500 15.61 -9.39 -1.75
CA LEU A 500 16.42 -8.40 -1.04
C LEU A 500 17.60 -9.03 -0.32
N GLU A 501 17.39 -10.19 0.32
CA GLU A 501 18.45 -11.00 0.94
C GLU A 501 19.50 -11.43 -0.09
N LYS A 502 19.07 -12.03 -1.22
CA LYS A 502 19.97 -12.52 -2.28
C LYS A 502 20.81 -11.41 -2.90
N LYS A 503 20.30 -10.17 -2.90
CA LYS A 503 20.99 -8.98 -3.42
C LYS A 503 21.84 -8.27 -2.36
N GLY A 504 21.86 -8.75 -1.12
CA GLY A 504 22.59 -8.12 -0.02
C GLY A 504 22.06 -6.73 0.33
N LEU A 505 20.81 -6.41 -0.03
CA LEU A 505 20.18 -5.14 0.28
C LEU A 505 19.65 -5.14 1.71
N LEU A 506 19.11 -6.29 2.15
CA LEU A 506 18.68 -6.53 3.53
C LEU A 506 19.37 -7.77 4.09
N ALA A 507 19.81 -7.68 5.34
CA ALA A 507 20.36 -8.78 6.11
C ALA A 507 19.23 -9.47 6.89
N THR A 508 18.47 -10.33 6.21
CA THR A 508 17.28 -11.02 6.75
C THR A 508 17.44 -12.53 6.62
N ASP A 509 16.89 -13.29 7.56
CA ASP A 509 16.74 -14.74 7.43
C ASP A 509 15.27 -15.08 7.16
N VAL A 510 14.97 -15.35 5.90
CA VAL A 510 13.62 -15.73 5.47
C VAL A 510 13.26 -17.17 5.91
N GLY A 511 14.27 -17.97 6.28
CA GLY A 511 14.10 -19.36 6.66
C GLY A 511 13.71 -20.28 5.50
N SER A 512 13.37 -21.52 5.85
CA SER A 512 12.86 -22.51 4.89
C SER A 512 11.41 -22.20 4.50
N LEU A 513 10.98 -22.69 3.32
CA LEU A 513 9.58 -22.56 2.90
C LEU A 513 8.61 -23.15 3.93
N SER A 514 8.95 -24.27 4.57
CA SER A 514 8.10 -24.87 5.60
C SER A 514 7.97 -23.98 6.85
N ALA A 515 9.07 -23.36 7.29
CA ALA A 515 9.04 -22.41 8.40
C ALA A 515 8.20 -21.17 8.03
N PHE A 516 8.36 -20.67 6.80
CA PHE A 516 7.60 -19.52 6.31
C PHE A 516 6.10 -19.83 6.13
N LYS A 517 5.74 -21.05 5.68
CA LYS A 517 4.35 -21.52 5.63
C LYS A 517 3.71 -21.48 7.02
N ASN A 518 4.41 -22.00 8.02
CA ASN A 518 3.92 -21.98 9.41
C ASN A 518 3.75 -20.56 9.92
N TYR A 519 4.71 -19.67 9.63
CA TYR A 519 4.60 -18.25 9.93
C TYR A 519 3.33 -17.65 9.29
N CYS A 520 3.09 -17.86 7.99
CA CYS A 520 1.90 -17.34 7.33
C CYS A 520 0.60 -17.91 7.94
N ILE A 521 0.55 -19.21 8.26
CA ILE A 521 -0.61 -19.83 8.92
C ILE A 521 -0.86 -19.19 10.29
N GLU A 522 0.18 -19.00 11.09
CA GLU A 522 0.08 -18.37 12.41
C GLU A 522 -0.41 -16.92 12.32
N GLN A 523 0.06 -16.16 11.33
CA GLN A 523 -0.42 -14.80 11.08
C GLN A 523 -1.91 -14.76 10.72
N ILE A 524 -2.39 -15.71 9.90
CA ILE A 524 -3.81 -15.78 9.50
C ILE A 524 -4.70 -16.25 10.65
N GLU A 525 -4.29 -17.26 11.42
CA GLU A 525 -5.11 -17.76 12.52
C GLU A 525 -5.11 -16.82 13.73
N SER A 526 -4.03 -16.07 13.92
CA SER A 526 -3.95 -15.07 14.98
C SER A 526 -4.59 -13.73 14.59
N ASN A 527 -5.03 -13.54 13.34
CA ASN A 527 -5.41 -12.24 12.77
C ASN A 527 -4.31 -11.17 12.95
N GLY A 528 -3.05 -11.60 12.82
CA GLY A 528 -1.87 -10.76 13.03
C GLY A 528 -1.56 -10.41 14.49
N LYS A 529 -2.17 -11.10 15.48
CA LYS A 529 -1.88 -10.92 16.93
C LYS A 529 -0.41 -11.17 17.24
N THR A 530 0.23 -12.11 16.55
CA THR A 530 1.68 -12.28 16.59
C THR A 530 2.30 -11.19 15.73
N PHE A 531 2.78 -10.13 16.38
CA PHE A 531 3.37 -8.99 15.66
C PHE A 531 4.66 -9.38 14.91
N ARG A 532 5.33 -10.45 15.35
CA ARG A 532 6.56 -10.99 14.77
C ARG A 532 6.43 -12.47 14.42
#